data_AF-A0A4Q6ELZ4-F1
#
_entry.id   AF-A0A4Q6ELZ4-F1
#
_cell.length_a   1.000
_cell.length_b   1.000
_cell.length_c   1.000
_cell.angle_alpha   90.00
_cell.angle_beta   90.00
_cell.angle_gamma   90.00
#
_symmetry.space_group_name_H-M   'P 1'
#
loop_
_entity.id
_entity.type
_entity.pdbx_description
1 polymer ?
#
loop_
_entity_poly.entity_id
_entity_poly.type
_entity_poly.pdbx_seq_one_letter_code
_entity_poly.pdbx_strand_id
1 'polypeptide(L)'
;MRFQAFIALSLLALPSAQANFSELSGPKAWSFAQLGEGDATVCRAITSIPETGFELVMDYPKNGRTLPTISFTSREAAELVSVKISRKESEPLFLLSAGTNETPALFWYAPLNFTRLEKLIRDQNSLELYLDPKTSPRKVELSLAGSGDALRLVTKCLDKTKTPEAFFKALNAEKESLTPDLGDRSVARLKQATEEAFRAFGEGADTKAALAILRKPVESLLRKEKGALDAAAAADASQGRATTRLSDARTEVSTLEGKIKNAQKKKDALQSALSKILIDFIQIISLTSEFSFRWPLSVDYSPPLSQL
;
A
#
# COMPACT_ATOMS: atom_id res chain seq x y z
N MET A 1 23.30 68.28 54.04
CA MET A 1 23.95 68.89 52.85
C MET A 1 23.16 68.50 51.63
N ARG A 2 22.81 69.50 50.82
CA ARG A 2 22.02 69.40 49.59
C ARG A 2 22.81 68.66 48.50
N PHE A 3 22.15 67.87 47.68
CA PHE A 3 22.28 67.93 46.22
C PHE A 3 21.06 67.23 45.57
N GLN A 4 20.15 68.05 45.07
CA GLN A 4 19.21 67.68 44.02
C GLN A 4 20.02 67.49 42.73
N ALA A 5 19.78 66.40 42.01
CA ALA A 5 20.18 66.29 40.61
C ALA A 5 18.99 65.76 39.81
N PHE A 6 18.41 66.67 39.03
CA PHE A 6 17.51 66.41 37.92
C PHE A 6 18.16 65.43 36.95
N ILE A 7 17.52 64.30 36.68
CA ILE A 7 17.80 63.51 35.48
C ILE A 7 16.74 63.89 34.45
N ALA A 8 17.19 64.66 33.46
CA ALA A 8 16.42 65.01 32.28
C ALA A 8 16.14 63.74 31.45
N LEU A 9 14.86 63.53 31.16
CA LEU A 9 14.36 62.50 30.27
C LEU A 9 14.59 62.96 28.82
N SER A 10 15.71 62.56 28.22
CA SER A 10 15.96 62.74 26.80
C SER A 10 15.33 61.57 26.03
N LEU A 11 14.11 61.75 25.54
CA LEU A 11 13.56 60.91 24.46
C LEU A 11 14.41 61.15 23.20
N LEU A 12 15.36 60.24 22.94
CA LEU A 12 15.91 60.06 21.62
C LEU A 12 14.91 59.23 20.82
N ALA A 13 14.08 59.92 20.04
CA ALA A 13 13.34 59.31 18.95
C ALA A 13 14.36 58.72 17.97
N LEU A 14 14.41 57.38 17.89
CA LEU A 14 15.05 56.73 16.76
C LEU A 14 14.33 57.18 15.48
N PRO A 15 15.05 57.65 14.44
CA PRO A 15 14.44 57.81 13.14
C PRO A 15 14.01 56.42 12.67
N SER A 16 12.70 56.20 12.58
CA SER A 16 12.15 55.10 11.80
C SER A 16 12.72 55.25 10.39
N ALA A 17 13.65 54.38 10.04
CA ALA A 17 14.10 54.21 8.67
C ALA A 17 12.89 53.78 7.84
N GLN A 18 12.16 54.76 7.31
CA GLN A 18 11.23 54.55 6.22
C GLN A 18 12.09 54.19 5.02
N ALA A 19 12.29 52.88 4.82
CA ALA A 19 12.70 52.37 3.53
C ALA A 19 11.64 52.85 2.54
N ASN A 20 12.01 53.78 1.67
CA ASN A 20 11.18 54.16 0.53
C ASN A 20 11.11 52.92 -0.38
N PHE A 21 10.02 52.16 -0.24
CA PHE A 21 9.68 51.10 -1.17
C PHE A 21 9.12 51.76 -2.43
N SER A 22 9.92 51.79 -3.49
CA SER A 22 9.41 52.09 -4.82
C SER A 22 8.63 50.86 -5.32
N GLU A 23 7.30 50.91 -5.27
CA GLU A 23 6.44 49.98 -5.99
C GLU A 23 6.65 50.17 -7.50
N LEU A 24 7.43 49.28 -8.12
CA LEU A 24 7.54 49.21 -9.57
C LEU A 24 6.27 48.55 -10.14
N SER A 25 5.27 49.35 -10.48
CA SER A 25 3.98 48.93 -11.04
C SER A 25 3.77 49.48 -12.47
N GLY A 26 4.39 48.86 -13.47
CA GLY A 26 4.09 49.08 -14.90
C GLY A 26 3.03 48.11 -15.44
N PRO A 27 2.48 48.34 -16.66
CA PRO A 27 1.55 47.41 -17.32
C PRO A 27 2.28 46.11 -17.67
N LYS A 28 2.10 45.09 -16.83
CA LYS A 28 2.79 43.80 -16.89
C LYS A 28 1.94 42.83 -17.72
N ALA A 29 2.23 42.74 -19.01
CA ALA A 29 1.52 41.86 -19.92
C ALA A 29 2.12 40.45 -19.85
N TRP A 30 1.46 39.55 -19.14
CA TRP A 30 1.74 38.13 -19.30
C TRP A 30 1.51 37.75 -20.76
N SER A 31 2.50 37.09 -21.36
CA SER A 31 2.38 36.56 -22.70
C SER A 31 2.43 35.03 -22.68
N PHE A 32 1.76 34.45 -23.67
CA PHE A 32 1.73 33.01 -23.90
C PHE A 32 2.40 32.75 -25.24
N ALA A 33 3.30 31.77 -25.26
CA ALA A 33 3.94 31.31 -26.48
C ALA A 33 3.96 29.78 -26.51
N GLN A 34 3.78 29.22 -27.70
CA GLN A 34 4.11 27.83 -27.98
C GLN A 34 5.45 27.83 -28.71
N LEU A 35 6.43 27.12 -28.17
CA LEU A 35 7.80 27.09 -28.70
C LEU A 35 8.18 25.66 -29.09
N GLY A 36 8.88 25.50 -30.23
CA GLY A 36 9.35 24.22 -30.76
C GLY A 36 8.40 23.56 -31.76
N GLU A 37 8.90 22.51 -32.42
CA GLU A 37 8.14 21.65 -33.33
C GLU A 37 8.16 20.19 -32.83
N GLY A 38 7.03 19.46 -32.97
CA GLY A 38 6.92 18.04 -32.60
C GLY A 38 6.92 17.75 -31.09
N ASP A 39 7.57 16.65 -30.68
CA ASP A 39 7.61 16.17 -29.28
C ASP A 39 8.35 17.11 -28.30
N ALA A 40 9.07 18.11 -28.81
CA ALA A 40 9.78 19.12 -28.03
C ALA A 40 8.95 20.39 -27.79
N THR A 41 7.65 20.37 -28.12
CA THR A 41 6.81 21.56 -27.97
C THR A 41 6.59 21.91 -26.49
N VAL A 42 6.87 23.16 -26.14
CA VAL A 42 6.67 23.72 -24.79
C VAL A 42 5.63 24.84 -24.83
N CYS A 43 4.66 24.77 -23.94
CA CYS A 43 3.71 25.84 -23.65
C CYS A 43 4.33 26.74 -22.58
N ARG A 44 4.60 28.00 -22.92
CA ARG A 44 5.30 28.96 -22.07
C ARG A 44 4.37 30.09 -21.64
N ALA A 45 4.38 30.41 -20.34
CA ALA A 45 3.85 31.66 -19.80
C ALA A 45 5.00 32.50 -19.26
N ILE A 46 5.02 33.78 -19.63
CA ILE A 46 6.15 34.66 -19.33
C ILE A 46 5.69 36.08 -19.01
N THR A 47 6.35 36.68 -18.02
CA THR A 47 6.23 38.11 -17.70
C THR A 47 7.60 38.69 -17.43
N SER A 48 7.81 39.94 -17.82
CA SER A 48 9.06 40.66 -17.58
C SER A 48 8.82 42.03 -16.97
N ILE A 49 9.79 42.52 -16.21
CA ILE A 49 9.88 43.90 -15.73
C ILE A 49 11.09 44.52 -16.44
N PRO A 50 10.86 45.34 -17.47
CA PRO A 50 11.93 45.89 -18.29
C PRO A 50 12.96 46.71 -17.49
N GLU A 51 12.48 47.46 -16.50
CA GLU A 51 13.28 48.39 -15.69
C GLU A 51 14.33 47.67 -14.83
N THR A 52 14.00 46.48 -14.33
CA THR A 52 14.88 45.67 -13.47
C THR A 52 15.51 44.50 -14.22
N GLY A 53 15.08 44.25 -15.47
CA GLY A 53 15.46 43.06 -16.22
C GLY A 53 15.04 41.75 -15.55
N PHE A 54 14.02 41.78 -14.70
CA PHE A 54 13.47 40.56 -14.09
C PHE A 54 12.52 39.89 -15.06
N GLU A 55 12.66 38.59 -15.27
CA GLU A 55 11.73 37.79 -16.05
C GLU A 55 11.31 36.57 -15.25
N LEU A 56 10.01 36.30 -15.21
CA LEU A 56 9.45 35.06 -14.68
C LEU A 56 8.94 34.25 -15.87
N VAL A 57 9.49 33.05 -16.03
CA VAL A 57 9.14 32.10 -17.08
C VAL A 57 8.60 30.83 -16.45
N MET A 58 7.49 30.34 -16.98
CA MET A 58 6.90 29.06 -16.62
C MET A 58 6.79 28.21 -17.89
N ASP A 59 7.51 27.11 -17.92
CA ASP A 59 7.59 26.21 -19.06
C ASP A 59 6.85 24.90 -18.76
N TYR A 60 5.94 24.53 -19.66
CA TYR A 60 5.13 23.33 -19.58
C TYR A 60 5.28 22.48 -20.85
N PRO A 61 6.08 21.39 -20.82
CA PRO A 61 6.23 20.49 -21.95
C PRO A 61 4.91 19.81 -22.33
N LYS A 62 4.53 19.83 -23.61
CA LYS A 62 3.27 19.21 -24.10
C LYS A 62 3.22 17.71 -23.87
N ASN A 63 4.35 17.04 -24.04
CA ASN A 63 4.44 15.57 -24.02
C ASN A 63 4.21 14.95 -22.62
N GLY A 64 4.25 15.77 -21.55
CA GLY A 64 4.13 15.30 -20.16
C GLY A 64 5.24 14.35 -19.70
N ARG A 65 6.31 14.17 -20.48
CA ARG A 65 7.48 13.35 -20.15
C ARG A 65 8.57 14.12 -19.43
N THR A 66 8.52 15.44 -19.52
CA THR A 66 9.45 16.35 -18.87
C THR A 66 8.74 17.20 -17.83
N LEU A 67 9.43 17.48 -16.72
CA LEU A 67 8.85 18.27 -15.65
C LEU A 67 8.63 19.71 -16.08
N PRO A 68 7.47 20.32 -15.72
CA PRO A 68 7.30 21.74 -15.87
C PRO A 68 8.27 22.48 -14.92
N THR A 69 8.70 23.67 -15.33
CA THR A 69 9.70 24.46 -14.60
C THR A 69 9.27 25.90 -14.43
N ILE A 70 9.62 26.48 -13.28
CA ILE A 70 9.52 27.92 -13.02
C ILE A 70 10.94 28.47 -12.90
N SER A 71 11.26 29.47 -13.70
CA SER A 71 12.56 30.14 -13.69
C SER A 71 12.41 31.65 -13.62
N PHE A 72 13.39 32.26 -12.97
CA PHE A 72 13.52 33.69 -12.79
C PHE A 72 14.85 34.13 -13.39
N THR A 73 14.84 35.05 -14.35
CA THR A 73 16.08 35.71 -14.79
C THR A 73 16.18 37.09 -14.15
N SER A 74 17.40 37.51 -13.82
CA SER A 74 17.67 38.84 -13.28
C SER A 74 18.99 39.38 -13.82
N ARG A 75 19.03 40.67 -14.15
CA ARG A 75 20.29 41.38 -14.44
C ARG A 75 20.99 41.85 -13.18
N GLU A 76 20.37 41.72 -12.02
CA GLU A 76 21.00 42.05 -10.76
C GLU A 76 21.99 40.96 -10.35
N ALA A 77 23.19 41.37 -9.92
CA ALA A 77 24.21 40.49 -9.38
C ALA A 77 23.84 40.04 -7.95
N ALA A 78 22.74 39.30 -7.80
CA ALA A 78 22.36 38.65 -6.56
C ALA A 78 23.02 37.28 -6.48
N GLU A 79 23.61 36.94 -5.33
CA GLU A 79 24.19 35.61 -5.09
C GLU A 79 23.09 34.60 -4.72
N LEU A 80 22.05 35.08 -4.03
CA LEU A 80 20.94 34.26 -3.57
C LEU A 80 19.62 34.97 -3.81
N VAL A 81 18.63 34.24 -4.31
CA VAL A 81 17.24 34.72 -4.43
C VAL A 81 16.34 33.77 -3.68
N SER A 82 15.32 34.29 -3.01
CA SER A 82 14.25 33.47 -2.41
C SER A 82 12.88 34.03 -2.77
N VAL A 83 11.91 33.13 -2.86
CA VAL A 83 10.51 33.46 -3.13
C VAL A 83 9.68 33.27 -1.88
N LYS A 84 8.81 34.23 -1.57
CA LYS A 84 7.87 34.12 -0.47
C LYS A 84 6.67 33.30 -0.88
N ILE A 85 6.49 32.13 -0.28
CA ILE A 85 5.39 31.20 -0.60
C ILE A 85 4.22 31.37 0.38
N SER A 86 4.48 31.86 1.59
CA SER A 86 3.44 32.20 2.55
C SER A 86 3.88 33.30 3.52
N ARG A 87 2.99 33.70 4.43
CA ARG A 87 3.31 34.67 5.48
C ARG A 87 4.49 34.25 6.38
N LYS A 88 4.75 32.95 6.51
CA LYS A 88 5.79 32.40 7.41
C LYS A 88 6.90 31.65 6.69
N GLU A 89 6.86 31.59 5.36
CA GLU A 89 7.71 30.66 4.60
C GLU A 89 8.24 31.33 3.34
N SER A 90 9.55 31.22 3.16
CA SER A 90 10.27 31.63 1.95
C SER A 90 11.19 30.50 1.55
N GLU A 91 11.30 30.25 0.24
CA GLU A 91 12.12 29.18 -0.30
C GLU A 91 13.22 29.74 -1.19
N PRO A 92 14.46 29.25 -1.06
CA PRO A 92 15.55 29.67 -1.92
C PRO A 92 15.33 29.18 -3.34
N LEU A 93 15.63 30.03 -4.30
CA LEU A 93 15.80 29.66 -5.70
C LEU A 93 17.23 29.18 -5.91
N PHE A 94 17.40 28.22 -6.80
CA PHE A 94 18.70 27.69 -7.15
C PHE A 94 19.30 28.45 -8.33
N LEU A 95 20.54 28.95 -8.18
CA LEU A 95 21.26 29.59 -9.27
C LEU A 95 21.79 28.53 -10.24
N LEU A 96 21.30 28.51 -11.48
CA LEU A 96 21.74 27.58 -12.53
C LEU A 96 22.95 28.11 -13.31
N SER A 97 23.01 29.41 -13.55
CA SER A 97 24.12 30.07 -14.21
C SER A 97 24.33 31.45 -13.62
N ALA A 98 25.55 31.71 -13.14
CA ALA A 98 25.96 33.04 -12.71
C ALA A 98 26.01 33.96 -13.95
N GLY A 99 25.21 35.02 -13.91
CA GLY A 99 25.27 36.09 -14.89
C GLY A 99 26.43 37.05 -14.63
N THR A 100 26.86 37.77 -15.65
CA THR A 100 27.71 38.97 -15.50
C THR A 100 26.82 40.22 -15.47
N ASN A 101 27.35 41.42 -15.21
CA ASN A 101 26.56 42.65 -15.35
C ASN A 101 25.94 42.82 -16.76
N GLU A 102 26.45 42.11 -17.77
CA GLU A 102 25.97 42.12 -19.15
C GLU A 102 25.01 40.96 -19.46
N THR A 103 25.08 39.84 -18.72
CA THR A 103 24.27 38.63 -18.96
C THR A 103 23.42 38.30 -17.73
N PRO A 104 22.09 38.13 -17.86
CA PRO A 104 21.24 37.90 -16.70
C PRO A 104 21.56 36.55 -16.02
N ALA A 105 21.58 36.56 -14.69
CA ALA A 105 21.62 35.36 -13.87
C ALA A 105 20.30 34.60 -14.00
N LEU A 106 20.38 33.27 -14.10
CA LEU A 106 19.22 32.39 -14.20
C LEU A 106 19.03 31.62 -12.89
N PHE A 107 17.96 31.96 -12.18
CA PHE A 107 17.49 31.26 -11.01
C PHE A 107 16.36 30.31 -11.39
N TRP A 108 16.36 29.14 -10.77
CA TRP A 108 15.39 28.10 -11.03
C TRP A 108 14.75 27.66 -9.72
N TYR A 109 13.43 27.56 -9.74
CA TYR A 109 12.69 27.08 -8.57
C TYR A 109 12.71 25.56 -8.53
N ALA A 110 12.95 25.01 -7.35
CA ALA A 110 12.89 23.57 -7.11
C ALA A 110 11.55 23.00 -7.61
N PRO A 111 11.50 21.76 -8.10
CA PRO A 111 10.23 21.10 -8.38
C PRO A 111 9.47 20.77 -7.08
N LEU A 112 10.18 20.78 -5.94
CA LEU A 112 9.60 20.73 -4.61
C LEU A 112 8.69 21.94 -4.41
N ASN A 113 7.48 21.71 -3.93
CA ASN A 113 6.44 22.73 -3.76
C ASN A 113 6.05 23.49 -5.04
N PHE A 114 6.38 22.97 -6.23
CA PHE A 114 5.98 23.54 -7.53
C PHE A 114 4.49 23.86 -7.59
N THR A 115 3.62 22.89 -7.28
CA THR A 115 2.16 23.07 -7.31
C THR A 115 1.70 24.23 -6.42
N ARG A 116 2.39 24.43 -5.29
CA ARG A 116 2.06 25.50 -4.34
C ARG A 116 2.46 26.86 -4.88
N LEU A 117 3.65 26.97 -5.49
CA LEU A 117 4.09 28.21 -6.15
C LEU A 117 3.24 28.52 -7.38
N GLU A 118 2.94 27.54 -8.23
CA GLU A 118 2.06 27.70 -9.39
C GLU A 118 0.67 28.21 -8.95
N LYS A 119 0.11 27.63 -7.89
CA LYS A 119 -1.16 28.09 -7.32
C LYS A 119 -1.06 29.53 -6.82
N LEU A 120 0.02 29.88 -6.13
CA LEU A 120 0.25 31.25 -5.66
C LEU A 120 0.35 32.24 -6.82
N ILE A 121 1.05 31.87 -7.90
CA ILE A 121 1.15 32.69 -9.12
C ILE A 121 -0.23 32.91 -9.76
N ARG A 122 -1.10 31.89 -9.73
CA ARG A 122 -2.46 31.95 -10.27
C ARG A 122 -3.41 32.80 -9.42
N ASP A 123 -3.29 32.71 -8.10
CA ASP A 123 -4.28 33.22 -7.15
C ASP A 123 -3.94 34.62 -6.60
N GLN A 124 -2.69 35.06 -6.69
CA GLN A 124 -2.23 36.35 -6.17
C GLN A 124 -1.98 37.38 -7.27
N ASN A 125 -1.98 38.66 -6.88
CA ASN A 125 -1.69 39.79 -7.77
C ASN A 125 -0.21 40.19 -7.76
N SER A 126 0.56 39.73 -6.79
CA SER A 126 2.00 39.98 -6.72
C SER A 126 2.76 38.80 -6.12
N LEU A 127 4.03 38.68 -6.50
CA LEU A 127 4.99 37.73 -5.97
C LEU A 127 6.12 38.51 -5.31
N GLU A 128 6.38 38.24 -4.04
CA GLU A 128 7.49 38.84 -3.30
C GLU A 128 8.75 37.97 -3.44
N LEU A 129 9.81 38.57 -3.99
CA LEU A 129 11.15 38.00 -4.06
C LEU A 129 12.07 38.74 -3.09
N TYR A 130 13.00 38.02 -2.49
CA TYR A 130 14.07 38.58 -1.68
C TYR A 130 15.42 38.25 -2.30
N LEU A 131 16.17 39.27 -2.66
CA LEU A 131 17.56 39.17 -3.12
C LEU A 131 18.48 39.22 -1.90
N ASP A 132 19.50 38.37 -1.90
CA ASP A 132 20.52 38.21 -0.86
C ASP A 132 19.94 38.16 0.56
N PRO A 133 18.96 37.26 0.82
CA PRO A 133 18.12 37.30 2.03
C PRO A 133 18.89 37.14 3.35
N LYS A 134 20.13 36.66 3.30
CA LYS A 134 20.97 36.41 4.48
C LYS A 134 21.93 37.54 4.82
N THR A 135 22.32 38.36 3.84
CA THR A 135 23.36 39.39 3.99
C THR A 135 22.74 40.78 3.93
N SER A 136 22.04 41.09 2.84
CA SER A 136 21.41 42.39 2.59
C SER A 136 20.07 42.19 1.87
N PRO A 137 19.01 41.82 2.61
CA PRO A 137 17.73 41.45 2.03
C PRO A 137 17.10 42.63 1.29
N ARG A 138 16.97 42.51 -0.03
CA ARG A 138 16.25 43.47 -0.88
C ARG A 138 14.96 42.84 -1.38
N LYS A 139 13.83 43.49 -1.08
CA LYS A 139 12.50 43.03 -1.53
C LYS A 139 12.24 43.53 -2.95
N VAL A 140 11.84 42.62 -3.83
CA VAL A 140 11.35 42.91 -5.18
C VAL A 140 9.94 42.37 -5.31
N GLU A 141 9.02 43.17 -5.82
CA GLU A 141 7.64 42.74 -6.07
C GLU A 141 7.38 42.60 -7.57
N LEU A 142 7.10 41.37 -8.00
CA LEU A 142 6.64 41.09 -9.35
C LEU A 142 5.11 41.16 -9.38
N SER A 143 4.50 41.84 -10.36
CA SER A 143 3.04 41.73 -10.50
C SER A 143 2.73 40.44 -11.24
N LEU A 144 1.63 39.85 -10.83
CA LEU A 144 1.03 38.66 -11.42
C LEU A 144 -0.28 39.01 -12.13
N ALA A 145 -0.60 40.30 -12.33
CA ALA A 145 -1.78 40.72 -13.07
C ALA A 145 -1.84 40.04 -14.46
N GLY A 146 -2.90 39.28 -14.73
CA GLY A 146 -3.05 38.52 -15.99
C GLY A 146 -2.41 37.12 -16.00
N SER A 147 -1.70 36.72 -14.95
CA SER A 147 -1.10 35.38 -14.82
C SER A 147 -2.16 34.27 -14.94
N GLY A 148 -3.32 34.45 -14.31
CA GLY A 148 -4.41 33.48 -14.34
C GLY A 148 -4.98 33.25 -15.74
N ASP A 149 -5.04 34.29 -16.58
CA ASP A 149 -5.45 34.17 -17.98
C ASP A 149 -4.38 33.45 -18.81
N ALA A 150 -3.11 33.83 -18.66
CA ALA A 150 -1.99 33.18 -19.35
C ALA A 150 -1.87 31.69 -18.98
N LEU A 151 -1.98 31.35 -17.70
CA LEU A 151 -1.97 29.97 -17.23
C LEU A 151 -3.19 29.17 -17.71
N ARG A 152 -4.34 29.82 -17.94
CA ARG A 152 -5.50 29.17 -18.57
C ARG A 152 -5.25 28.88 -20.05
N LEU A 153 -4.51 29.73 -20.76
CA LEU A 153 -4.09 29.46 -22.12
C LEU A 153 -3.07 28.31 -22.18
N VAL A 154 -2.12 28.27 -21.24
CA VAL A 154 -1.21 27.12 -21.10
C VAL A 154 -1.98 25.81 -20.97
N THR A 155 -3.00 25.73 -20.11
CA THR A 155 -3.77 24.48 -19.95
C THR A 155 -4.51 24.05 -21.21
N LYS A 156 -4.88 24.99 -22.09
CA LYS A 156 -5.50 24.69 -23.39
C LYS A 156 -4.47 24.20 -24.41
N CYS A 157 -3.22 24.57 -24.23
CA CYS A 157 -2.10 24.15 -25.06
C CYS A 157 -1.63 22.73 -24.71
N LEU A 158 -1.93 22.17 -23.54
CA LEU A 158 -1.46 20.83 -23.16
C LEU A 158 -2.32 19.73 -23.79
N ASP A 159 -1.69 18.71 -24.37
CA ASP A 159 -2.36 17.72 -25.24
C ASP A 159 -3.25 16.71 -24.50
N LYS A 160 -3.21 16.67 -23.15
CA LYS A 160 -4.07 15.89 -22.22
C LYS A 160 -3.52 15.87 -20.79
N THR A 161 -2.27 16.27 -20.61
CA THR A 161 -1.53 16.17 -19.35
C THR A 161 -1.69 17.43 -18.52
N LYS A 162 -2.20 17.28 -17.30
CA LYS A 162 -2.05 18.33 -16.28
C LYS A 162 -0.63 18.29 -15.74
N THR A 163 -0.19 19.38 -15.12
CA THR A 163 0.96 19.39 -14.20
C THR A 163 0.93 18.10 -13.37
N PRO A 164 2.03 17.31 -13.31
CA PRO A 164 2.03 15.99 -12.67
C PRO A 164 1.94 16.10 -11.14
N GLU A 165 0.78 16.52 -10.64
CA GLU A 165 0.54 16.86 -9.25
C GLU A 165 0.80 15.68 -8.30
N ALA A 166 0.46 14.47 -8.73
CA ALA A 166 0.73 13.26 -7.97
C ALA A 166 2.23 13.00 -7.76
N PHE A 167 3.05 13.29 -8.79
CA PHE A 167 4.51 13.19 -8.68
C PHE A 167 5.04 14.26 -7.71
N PHE A 168 4.64 15.52 -7.87
CA PHE A 168 5.08 16.59 -6.97
C PHE A 168 4.65 16.35 -5.52
N LYS A 169 3.47 15.76 -5.31
CA LYS A 169 3.01 15.34 -3.97
C LYS A 169 3.90 14.24 -3.38
N ALA A 170 4.27 13.23 -4.17
CA ALA A 170 5.18 12.17 -3.74
C ALA A 170 6.58 12.72 -3.46
N LEU A 171 7.11 13.56 -4.35
CA LEU A 171 8.41 14.21 -4.19
C LEU A 171 8.46 15.07 -2.92
N ASN A 172 7.40 15.83 -2.65
CA ASN A 172 7.28 16.62 -1.43
C ASN A 172 7.18 15.79 -0.14
N ALA A 173 6.53 14.63 -0.20
CA ALA A 173 6.44 13.72 0.95
C ALA A 173 7.83 13.16 1.32
N GLU A 174 8.68 12.94 0.31
CA GLU A 174 10.05 12.45 0.48
C GLU A 174 11.07 13.59 0.69
N LYS A 175 10.65 14.86 0.80
CA LYS A 175 11.60 15.99 0.86
C LYS A 175 12.60 15.89 2.02
N GLU A 176 12.17 15.31 3.14
CA GLU A 176 13.00 15.16 4.35
C GLU A 176 13.88 13.91 4.31
N SER A 177 13.42 12.84 3.65
CA SER A 177 14.16 11.59 3.43
C SER A 177 15.18 11.69 2.29
N LEU A 178 15.01 12.64 1.36
CA LEU A 178 15.95 12.96 0.28
C LEU A 178 17.29 13.55 0.75
N THR A 179 17.45 13.76 2.06
CA THR A 179 18.71 14.11 2.71
C THR A 179 19.03 13.01 3.72
N PRO A 180 20.02 12.11 3.45
CA PRO A 180 21.41 12.47 3.71
C PRO A 180 22.49 11.58 3.01
N ASP A 181 22.76 11.68 1.70
CA ASP A 181 24.11 11.38 1.11
C ASP A 181 24.21 11.54 -0.42
N LEU A 182 23.44 12.44 -1.02
CA LEU A 182 23.57 12.73 -2.46
C LEU A 182 24.84 13.55 -2.70
N GLY A 183 25.97 12.88 -2.98
CA GLY A 183 27.30 13.44 -3.21
C GLY A 183 27.35 14.86 -3.80
N ASP A 184 27.38 15.01 -5.13
CA ASP A 184 27.34 16.34 -5.77
C ASP A 184 25.94 16.98 -5.59
N ARG A 185 25.87 18.04 -4.79
CA ARG A 185 24.67 18.84 -4.50
C ARG A 185 24.46 19.99 -5.48
N SER A 186 25.14 19.97 -6.62
CA SER A 186 24.95 20.98 -7.64
C SER A 186 23.48 21.02 -8.10
N VAL A 187 23.00 22.23 -8.40
CA VAL A 187 21.63 22.46 -8.89
C VAL A 187 21.36 21.66 -10.16
N ALA A 188 22.37 21.54 -11.04
CA ALA A 188 22.30 20.76 -12.25
C ALA A 188 22.02 19.27 -11.95
N ARG A 189 22.69 18.70 -10.95
CA ARG A 189 22.47 17.32 -10.52
C ARG A 189 21.08 17.11 -9.94
N LEU A 190 20.59 18.06 -9.13
CA LEU A 190 19.24 18.00 -8.57
C LEU A 190 18.16 18.03 -9.66
N LYS A 191 18.31 18.93 -10.63
CA LYS A 191 17.41 19.00 -11.80
C LYS A 191 17.41 17.67 -12.57
N GLN A 192 18.59 17.13 -12.87
CA GLN A 192 18.71 15.86 -13.57
C GLN A 192 18.09 14.69 -12.78
N ALA A 193 18.40 14.56 -11.50
CA ALA A 193 17.89 13.48 -10.66
C ALA A 193 16.35 13.55 -10.52
N THR A 194 15.78 14.75 -10.43
CA THR A 194 14.32 14.91 -10.38
C THR A 194 13.68 14.50 -11.72
N GLU A 195 14.29 14.86 -12.84
CA GLU A 195 13.83 14.48 -14.18
C GLU A 195 13.93 12.96 -14.41
N GLU A 196 14.97 12.31 -13.89
CA GLU A 196 15.11 10.84 -13.88
C GLU A 196 14.03 10.18 -13.02
N ALA A 197 13.80 10.70 -11.80
CA ALA A 197 12.74 10.21 -10.91
C ALA A 197 11.34 10.38 -11.52
N PHE A 198 11.10 11.47 -12.26
CA PHE A 198 9.84 11.71 -12.95
C PHE A 198 9.60 10.72 -14.08
N ARG A 199 10.63 10.44 -14.89
CA ARG A 199 10.57 9.41 -15.93
C ARG A 199 10.26 8.03 -15.34
N ALA A 200 10.96 7.66 -14.27
CA ALA A 200 10.71 6.40 -13.56
C ALA A 200 9.29 6.33 -12.95
N PHE A 201 8.76 7.46 -12.45
CA PHE A 201 7.38 7.54 -11.95
C PHE A 201 6.36 7.29 -13.05
N GLY A 202 6.57 7.87 -14.24
CA GLY A 202 5.74 7.63 -15.42
C GLY A 202 5.77 6.16 -15.85
N GLU A 203 6.97 5.59 -16.01
CA GLU A 203 7.15 4.17 -16.36
C GLU A 203 6.51 3.21 -15.32
N GLY A 204 6.61 3.55 -14.03
CA GLY A 204 5.97 2.80 -12.96
C GLY A 204 4.45 2.84 -13.00
N ALA A 205 3.86 3.98 -13.39
CA ALA A 205 2.42 4.10 -13.59
C ALA A 205 1.94 3.24 -14.78
N ASP A 206 2.66 3.28 -15.89
CA ASP A 206 2.38 2.46 -17.08
C ASP A 206 2.51 0.95 -16.77
N THR A 207 3.54 0.58 -16.01
CA THR A 207 3.75 -0.80 -15.56
C THR A 207 2.62 -1.28 -14.66
N LYS A 208 2.15 -0.45 -13.73
CA LYS A 208 0.99 -0.78 -12.87
C LYS A 208 -0.28 -0.94 -13.69
N ALA A 209 -0.50 -0.10 -14.70
CA ALA A 209 -1.64 -0.22 -15.61
C ALA A 209 -1.58 -1.53 -16.42
N ALA A 210 -0.42 -1.87 -16.97
CA ALA A 210 -0.20 -3.14 -17.68
C ALA A 210 -0.41 -4.35 -16.77
N LEU A 211 0.10 -4.32 -15.54
CA LEU A 211 -0.13 -5.37 -14.53
C LEU A 211 -1.62 -5.52 -14.18
N ALA A 212 -2.37 -4.42 -14.07
CA ALA A 212 -3.81 -4.48 -13.81
C ALA A 212 -4.56 -5.16 -14.96
N ILE A 213 -4.16 -4.91 -16.21
CA ILE A 213 -4.72 -5.56 -17.39
C ILE A 213 -4.41 -7.07 -17.37
N LEU A 214 -3.18 -7.46 -17.05
CA LEU A 214 -2.76 -8.86 -16.97
C LEU A 214 -3.42 -9.61 -15.79
N ARG A 215 -3.70 -8.93 -14.68
CA ARG A 215 -4.35 -9.55 -13.51
C ARG A 215 -5.82 -9.89 -13.75
N LYS A 216 -6.56 -9.05 -14.49
CA LYS A 216 -7.99 -9.26 -14.76
C LYS A 216 -8.34 -10.65 -15.31
N PRO A 217 -7.68 -11.19 -16.35
CA PRO A 217 -7.98 -12.53 -16.85
C PRO A 217 -7.58 -13.65 -15.86
N VAL A 218 -6.47 -13.46 -15.14
CA VAL A 218 -5.93 -14.46 -14.20
C VAL A 218 -6.77 -14.58 -12.92
N GLU A 219 -7.41 -13.50 -12.48
CA GLU A 219 -8.19 -13.49 -11.24
C GLU A 219 -9.35 -14.50 -11.25
N SER A 220 -9.99 -14.66 -12.41
CA SER A 220 -11.05 -15.66 -12.59
C SER A 220 -10.53 -17.09 -12.54
N LEU A 221 -9.32 -17.33 -13.05
CA LEU A 221 -8.66 -18.64 -13.05
C LEU A 221 -8.21 -19.01 -11.64
N LEU A 222 -7.63 -18.06 -10.90
CA LEU A 222 -7.24 -18.27 -9.49
C LEU A 222 -8.45 -18.62 -8.61
N ARG A 223 -9.62 -18.01 -8.85
CA ARG A 223 -10.85 -18.38 -8.13
C ARG A 223 -11.31 -19.79 -8.49
N LYS A 224 -11.22 -20.19 -9.76
CA LYS A 224 -11.56 -21.57 -10.20
C LYS A 224 -10.59 -22.60 -9.62
N GLU A 225 -9.29 -22.30 -9.62
CA GLU A 225 -8.25 -23.14 -9.04
C GLU A 225 -8.47 -23.33 -7.54
N LYS A 226 -8.73 -22.23 -6.80
CA LYS A 226 -9.08 -22.32 -5.38
C LYS A 226 -10.32 -23.20 -5.15
N GLY A 227 -11.38 -23.00 -5.93
CA GLY A 227 -12.59 -23.85 -5.85
C GLY A 227 -12.31 -25.32 -6.15
N ALA A 228 -11.42 -25.62 -7.09
CA ALA A 228 -11.00 -26.98 -7.40
C ALA A 228 -10.17 -27.61 -6.26
N LEU A 229 -9.28 -26.85 -5.64
CA LEU A 229 -8.51 -27.29 -4.46
C LEU A 229 -9.42 -27.56 -3.26
N ASP A 230 -10.40 -26.70 -3.00
CA ASP A 230 -11.38 -26.90 -1.94
C ASP A 230 -12.24 -28.16 -2.19
N ALA A 231 -12.62 -28.41 -3.44
CA ALA A 231 -13.35 -29.62 -3.84
C ALA A 231 -12.50 -30.89 -3.70
N ALA A 232 -11.22 -30.84 -4.05
CA ALA A 232 -10.28 -31.95 -3.88
C ALA A 232 -10.10 -32.29 -2.39
N ALA A 233 -9.90 -31.27 -1.54
CA ALA A 233 -9.79 -31.46 -0.09
C ALA A 233 -11.06 -32.07 0.52
N ALA A 234 -12.24 -31.66 0.05
CA ALA A 234 -13.51 -32.26 0.48
C ALA A 234 -13.65 -33.73 0.03
N ALA A 235 -13.20 -34.05 -1.18
CA ALA A 235 -13.18 -35.42 -1.69
C ALA A 235 -12.23 -36.32 -0.88
N ASP A 236 -11.02 -35.86 -0.59
CA ASP A 236 -10.05 -36.58 0.25
C ASP A 236 -10.60 -36.84 1.65
N ALA A 237 -11.25 -35.85 2.26
CA ALA A 237 -11.91 -36.01 3.55
C ALA A 237 -13.05 -37.05 3.51
N SER A 238 -13.84 -37.06 2.42
CA SER A 238 -14.89 -38.06 2.21
C SER A 238 -14.31 -39.47 2.04
N GLN A 239 -13.24 -39.61 1.25
CA GLN A 239 -12.54 -40.87 1.05
C GLN A 239 -11.95 -41.39 2.37
N GLY A 240 -11.33 -40.52 3.18
CA GLY A 240 -10.85 -40.87 4.51
C GLY A 240 -11.94 -41.41 5.43
N ARG A 241 -13.14 -40.79 5.44
CA ARG A 241 -14.28 -41.31 6.21
C ARG A 241 -14.75 -42.67 5.70
N ALA A 242 -14.76 -42.86 4.37
CA ALA A 242 -15.17 -44.11 3.76
C ALA A 242 -14.19 -45.25 4.09
N THR A 243 -12.87 -44.98 4.06
CA THR A 243 -11.85 -45.97 4.43
C THR A 243 -11.90 -46.33 5.92
N THR A 244 -12.13 -45.36 6.81
CA THR A 244 -12.35 -45.64 8.23
C THR A 244 -13.57 -46.55 8.43
N ARG A 245 -14.73 -46.20 7.83
CA ARG A 245 -15.95 -47.05 7.93
C ARG A 245 -15.72 -48.47 7.40
N LEU A 246 -14.97 -48.62 6.32
CA LEU A 246 -14.64 -49.93 5.77
C LEU A 246 -13.71 -50.73 6.70
N SER A 247 -12.76 -50.06 7.37
CA SER A 247 -11.91 -50.67 8.39
C SER A 247 -12.72 -51.13 9.62
N ASP A 248 -13.65 -50.29 10.09
CA ASP A 248 -14.52 -50.60 11.22
C ASP A 248 -15.42 -51.80 10.89
N ALA A 249 -16.04 -51.80 9.70
CA ALA A 249 -16.86 -52.91 9.23
C ALA A 249 -16.07 -54.22 9.12
N ARG A 250 -14.82 -54.18 8.62
CA ARG A 250 -13.94 -55.37 8.59
C ARG A 250 -13.63 -55.89 9.99
N THR A 251 -13.40 -55.00 10.94
CA THR A 251 -13.13 -55.36 12.34
C THR A 251 -14.36 -55.99 12.99
N GLU A 252 -15.55 -55.46 12.71
CA GLU A 252 -16.83 -56.00 13.17
C GLU A 252 -17.08 -57.40 12.59
N VAL A 253 -16.87 -57.59 11.27
CA VAL A 253 -16.98 -58.90 10.61
C VAL A 253 -16.05 -59.93 11.27
N SER A 254 -14.78 -59.58 11.48
CA SER A 254 -13.81 -60.46 12.17
C SER A 254 -14.28 -60.84 13.60
N THR A 255 -14.83 -59.87 14.32
CA THR A 255 -15.39 -60.10 15.66
C THR A 255 -16.60 -61.04 15.62
N LEU A 256 -17.50 -60.86 14.65
CA LEU A 256 -18.66 -61.73 14.45
C LEU A 256 -18.25 -63.15 14.04
N GLU A 257 -17.27 -63.30 13.15
CA GLU A 257 -16.68 -64.60 12.81
C GLU A 257 -16.10 -65.31 14.03
N GLY A 258 -15.41 -64.57 14.91
CA GLY A 258 -14.92 -65.09 16.19
C GLY A 258 -16.07 -65.58 17.10
N LYS A 259 -17.15 -64.81 17.22
CA LYS A 259 -18.36 -65.20 17.96
C LYS A 259 -19.02 -66.45 17.38
N ILE A 260 -19.13 -66.53 16.05
CA ILE A 260 -19.68 -67.70 15.34
C ILE A 260 -18.82 -68.94 15.62
N LYS A 261 -17.50 -68.85 15.49
CA LYS A 261 -16.59 -69.97 15.82
C LYS A 261 -16.74 -70.43 17.27
N ASN A 262 -16.88 -69.50 18.21
CA ASN A 262 -17.10 -69.84 19.62
C ASN A 262 -18.47 -70.50 19.85
N ALA A 263 -19.53 -70.02 19.20
CA ALA A 263 -20.85 -70.64 19.25
C ALA A 263 -20.81 -72.06 18.66
N GLN A 264 -20.08 -72.26 17.56
CA GLN A 264 -19.87 -73.57 16.94
C GLN A 264 -19.19 -74.54 17.92
N LYS A 265 -18.08 -74.12 18.55
CA LYS A 265 -17.39 -74.93 19.58
C LYS A 265 -18.31 -75.31 20.74
N LYS A 266 -19.14 -74.39 21.21
CA LYS A 266 -20.12 -74.67 22.28
C LYS A 266 -21.17 -75.68 21.83
N LYS A 267 -21.68 -75.56 20.59
CA LYS A 267 -22.61 -76.52 20.00
C LYS A 267 -21.98 -77.91 19.93
N ASP A 268 -20.74 -78.03 19.44
CA ASP A 268 -20.04 -79.31 19.32
C ASP A 268 -19.79 -79.95 20.71
N ALA A 269 -19.41 -79.13 21.70
CA ALA A 269 -19.25 -79.59 23.09
C ALA A 269 -20.57 -80.09 23.70
N LEU A 270 -21.67 -79.36 23.49
CA LEU A 270 -23.02 -79.78 23.91
C LEU A 270 -23.43 -81.09 23.23
N GLN A 271 -23.19 -81.22 21.93
CA GLN A 271 -23.51 -82.43 21.16
C GLN A 271 -22.70 -83.63 21.66
N SER A 272 -21.41 -83.44 21.95
CA SER A 272 -20.56 -84.48 22.56
C SER A 272 -21.05 -84.88 23.95
N ALA A 273 -21.42 -83.91 24.80
CA ALA A 273 -21.98 -84.19 26.12
C ALA A 273 -23.31 -84.97 26.05
N LEU A 274 -24.20 -84.59 25.12
CA LEU A 274 -25.44 -85.31 24.84
C LEU A 274 -25.18 -86.75 24.42
N SER A 275 -24.26 -86.98 23.46
CA SER A 275 -23.88 -88.33 23.04
C SER A 275 -23.34 -89.16 24.20
N LYS A 276 -22.53 -88.56 25.09
CA LYS A 276 -22.02 -89.25 26.28
C LYS A 276 -23.13 -89.65 27.24
N ILE A 277 -24.04 -88.73 27.57
CA ILE A 277 -25.21 -89.02 28.42
C ILE A 277 -26.03 -90.17 27.83
N LEU A 278 -26.21 -90.18 26.51
CA LEU A 278 -26.98 -91.20 25.80
C LEU A 278 -26.30 -92.58 25.89
N ILE A 279 -24.97 -92.64 25.76
CA ILE A 279 -24.17 -93.86 25.97
C ILE A 279 -24.25 -94.35 27.42
N ASP A 280 -24.03 -93.45 28.39
CA ASP A 280 -24.08 -93.77 29.82
C ASP A 280 -25.47 -94.31 30.21
N PHE A 281 -26.55 -93.71 29.67
CA PHE A 281 -27.92 -94.16 29.88
C PHE A 281 -28.18 -95.56 29.29
N ILE A 282 -27.68 -95.84 28.08
CA ILE A 282 -27.76 -97.18 27.47
C ILE A 282 -27.03 -98.22 28.33
N GLN A 283 -25.84 -97.90 28.86
CA GLN A 283 -25.10 -98.82 29.73
C GLN A 283 -25.85 -99.12 31.05
N ILE A 284 -26.48 -98.11 31.65
CA ILE A 284 -27.32 -98.30 32.85
C ILE A 284 -28.47 -99.26 32.57
N ILE A 285 -29.13 -99.12 31.41
CA ILE A 285 -30.21 -100.04 30.99
C ILE A 285 -29.66 -101.46 30.85
N SER A 286 -28.50 -101.65 30.21
CA SER A 286 -27.87 -102.97 30.09
C SER A 286 -27.55 -103.60 31.45
N LEU A 287 -26.95 -102.84 32.37
CA LEU A 287 -26.61 -103.31 33.73
C LEU A 287 -27.86 -103.64 34.57
N THR A 288 -28.93 -102.86 34.43
CA THR A 288 -30.20 -103.14 35.14
C THR A 288 -30.97 -104.32 34.52
N SER A 289 -30.79 -104.58 33.22
CA SER A 289 -31.31 -105.79 32.57
C SER A 289 -30.59 -107.08 33.02
N GLU A 290 -29.31 -107.00 33.42
CA GLU A 290 -28.59 -108.12 34.05
C GLU A 290 -28.98 -108.34 35.52
N PHE A 291 -29.40 -107.29 36.23
CA PHE A 291 -29.82 -107.38 37.64
C PHE A 291 -31.25 -107.89 37.85
N SER A 292 -32.00 -108.17 36.78
CA SER A 292 -33.41 -108.59 36.82
C SER A 292 -33.62 -110.11 36.83
N PHE A 293 -32.59 -110.93 37.12
CA PHE A 293 -32.73 -112.40 37.20
C PHE A 293 -32.08 -113.01 38.46
N ARG A 294 -32.34 -112.43 39.63
CA ARG A 294 -32.22 -113.16 40.92
C ARG A 294 -32.96 -112.42 42.04
N TRP A 295 -34.26 -112.66 42.14
CA TRP A 295 -34.93 -112.58 43.43
C TRP A 295 -35.23 -114.00 43.92
N PRO A 296 -34.69 -114.41 45.08
CA PRO A 296 -35.18 -115.55 45.82
C PRO A 296 -36.29 -115.11 46.79
N LEU A 297 -37.10 -116.08 47.19
CA LEU A 297 -37.96 -116.14 48.39
C LEU A 297 -39.41 -115.65 48.28
N SER A 298 -40.28 -116.64 48.05
CA SER A 298 -41.33 -117.05 49.00
C SER A 298 -41.42 -116.25 50.31
N VAL A 299 -42.56 -115.61 50.54
CA VAL A 299 -43.10 -115.36 51.89
C VAL A 299 -44.61 -115.59 51.83
N ASP A 300 -45.04 -116.68 52.50
CA ASP A 300 -46.42 -116.95 52.89
C ASP A 300 -46.95 -115.80 53.76
N TYR A 301 -48.09 -115.23 53.40
CA TYR A 301 -48.90 -114.44 54.33
C TYR A 301 -50.39 -114.67 54.09
N SER A 302 -51.01 -115.29 55.08
CA SER A 302 -52.44 -115.57 55.25
C SER A 302 -52.69 -115.54 56.76
N PRO A 303 -53.89 -115.27 57.30
CA PRO A 303 -54.95 -114.30 56.98
C PRO A 303 -55.23 -113.44 58.27
N PRO A 304 -56.41 -112.82 58.59
CA PRO A 304 -57.71 -113.50 58.74
C PRO A 304 -58.96 -112.74 58.24
N LEU A 305 -60.04 -113.51 58.12
CA LEU A 305 -61.44 -113.10 58.02
C LEU A 305 -61.93 -112.29 59.24
N SER A 306 -62.78 -111.28 58.99
CA SER A 306 -63.90 -110.85 59.85
C SER A 306 -64.78 -109.86 59.04
N GLN A 307 -65.88 -110.34 58.45
CA GLN A 307 -67.28 -110.06 58.84
C GLN A 307 -67.75 -108.60 58.71
N LEU A 308 -68.29 -108.24 57.54
CA LEU A 308 -69.71 -107.95 57.28
C LEU A 308 -69.94 -107.72 55.77
#